data_AF-A0A401TCK5-F1
#
_entry.id   AF-A0A401TCK5-F1
#
_cell.length_a   1.000
_cell.length_b   1.000
_cell.length_c   1.000
_cell.angle_alpha   90.00
_cell.angle_beta   90.00
_cell.angle_gamma   90.00
#
_symmetry.space_group_name_H-M   'P 1'
#
loop_
_entity.id
_entity.type
_entity.pdbx_description
1 polymer ?
#
loop_
_entity_poly.entity_id
_entity_poly.type
_entity_poly.pdbx_seq_one_letter_code
_entity_poly.pdbx_strand_id
1 'polypeptide(L)'
;MGTDGIVVLTRLRNFEVNPETGYIDYDRLADNAQLFHPKLIIAGVSCYSRNLDYARMRQIADDNGAYLMSDMAHISGLVAAGVVPSPFEYSDVVSTTTHKTLRGCRSGMIFYRKGEEKIFDWAASGPIV
;
A
#
# COMPACT_ATOMS: atom_id res chain seq x y z
N MET A 1 -2.11 -14.69 -14.77
CA MET A 1 -0.69 -14.74 -15.17
C MET A 1 -0.01 -13.49 -14.62
N GLY A 2 1.02 -13.65 -13.80
CA GLY A 2 1.86 -12.55 -13.29
C GLY A 2 1.54 -12.07 -11.87
N THR A 3 1.59 -12.94 -10.87
CA THR A 3 1.82 -12.49 -9.48
C THR A 3 3.31 -12.16 -9.36
N ASP A 4 3.70 -10.94 -9.71
CA ASP A 4 5.07 -10.48 -9.54
C ASP A 4 5.34 -10.23 -8.06
N GLY A 5 5.73 -11.29 -7.35
CA GLY A 5 6.21 -11.23 -5.99
C GLY A 5 7.66 -11.70 -5.93
N ILE A 6 8.54 -10.87 -5.37
CA ILE A 6 9.64 -11.21 -4.44
C ILE A 6 10.20 -9.87 -3.90
N VAL A 7 10.15 -9.68 -2.57
CA VAL A 7 11.30 -9.35 -1.69
C VAL A 7 10.93 -9.82 -0.26
N VAL A 8 11.89 -10.50 0.38
CA VAL A 8 11.85 -11.28 1.63
C VAL A 8 11.91 -10.36 2.86
N LEU A 9 11.07 -10.58 3.90
CA LEU A 9 11.38 -10.39 5.34
C LEU A 9 10.19 -10.62 6.32
N THR A 10 8.93 -10.50 5.89
CA THR A 10 7.76 -10.73 6.76
C THR A 10 6.68 -11.47 5.99
N ARG A 11 6.06 -12.49 6.59
CA ARG A 11 5.00 -13.34 6.00
C ARG A 11 4.05 -12.52 5.10
N LEU A 12 3.89 -12.93 3.84
CA LEU A 12 3.07 -12.21 2.85
C LEU A 12 1.74 -12.92 2.60
N ARG A 13 0.67 -12.14 2.46
CA ARG A 13 -0.62 -12.62 2.00
C ARG A 13 -1.11 -11.69 0.89
N ASN A 14 -1.39 -12.26 -0.26
CA ASN A 14 -1.91 -11.51 -1.39
C ASN A 14 -3.39 -11.20 -1.17
N PHE A 15 -3.83 -10.08 -1.73
CA PHE A 15 -5.24 -9.73 -1.82
C PHE A 15 -5.72 -9.97 -3.24
N GLU A 16 -6.97 -10.41 -3.35
CA GLU A 16 -7.56 -10.81 -4.62
C GLU A 16 -8.43 -9.69 -5.18
N VAL A 17 -8.51 -9.66 -6.50
CA VAL A 17 -9.56 -8.92 -7.21
C VAL A 17 -10.76 -9.84 -7.38
N ASN A 18 -11.96 -9.27 -7.33
CA ASN A 18 -13.16 -9.99 -7.73
C ASN A 18 -13.05 -10.30 -9.24
N PRO A 19 -13.07 -11.58 -9.66
CA PRO A 19 -12.83 -11.96 -11.04
C PRO A 19 -13.95 -11.54 -12.00
N GLU A 20 -15.16 -11.29 -11.48
CA GLU A 20 -16.31 -10.87 -12.28
C GLU A 20 -16.28 -9.36 -12.56
N THR A 21 -15.91 -8.56 -11.56
CA THR A 21 -15.92 -7.09 -11.66
C THR A 21 -14.55 -6.51 -12.01
N GLY A 22 -13.47 -7.23 -11.70
CA GLY A 22 -12.09 -6.78 -11.84
C GLY A 22 -11.66 -5.75 -10.79
N TYR A 23 -12.47 -5.49 -9.75
CA TYR A 23 -12.15 -4.58 -8.66
C TYR A 23 -11.50 -5.31 -7.48
N ILE A 24 -10.66 -4.62 -6.72
CA ILE A 24 -10.13 -5.13 -5.46
C ILE A 24 -11.28 -5.39 -4.49
N ASP A 25 -11.29 -6.57 -3.86
CA ASP A 25 -12.26 -6.92 -2.83
C ASP A 25 -11.78 -6.42 -1.46
N TYR A 26 -12.23 -5.23 -1.08
CA TYR A 26 -11.84 -4.57 0.16
C TYR A 26 -12.42 -5.24 1.42
N ASP A 27 -13.52 -5.97 1.29
CA ASP A 27 -14.14 -6.65 2.43
C ASP A 27 -13.38 -7.93 2.75
N ARG A 28 -13.04 -8.72 1.73
CA ARG A 28 -12.13 -9.86 1.90
C ARG A 28 -10.74 -9.41 2.36
N LEU A 29 -10.26 -8.23 1.94
CA LEU A 29 -9.05 -7.62 2.47
C LEU A 29 -9.16 -7.38 3.98
N ALA A 30 -10.27 -6.79 4.45
CA ALA A 30 -10.51 -6.51 5.86
C ALA A 30 -10.56 -7.80 6.70
N ASP A 31 -11.32 -8.80 6.26
CA ASP A 31 -11.43 -10.10 6.95
C ASP A 31 -10.07 -10.80 7.06
N ASN A 32 -9.31 -10.80 5.96
CA ASN A 32 -7.99 -11.41 5.94
C ASN A 32 -6.99 -10.65 6.80
N ALA A 33 -7.07 -9.32 6.86
CA ALA A 33 -6.22 -8.50 7.71
C ALA A 33 -6.47 -8.80 9.19
N GLN A 34 -7.73 -8.94 9.61
CA GLN A 34 -8.08 -9.32 10.98
C GLN A 34 -7.51 -10.69 11.38
N LEU A 35 -7.52 -11.67 10.47
CA LEU A 35 -6.97 -13.00 10.74
C LEU A 35 -5.43 -13.04 10.72
N PHE A 36 -4.82 -12.17 9.93
CA PHE A 36 -3.38 -12.21 9.66
C PHE A 36 -2.58 -11.25 10.54
N HIS A 37 -3.22 -10.20 11.08
CA HIS A 37 -2.60 -9.13 11.85
C HIS A 37 -1.36 -8.53 11.15
N PRO A 38 -1.53 -7.97 9.93
CA PRO A 38 -0.41 -7.41 9.19
C PRO A 38 0.22 -6.25 9.97
N LYS A 39 1.55 -6.13 9.86
CA LYS A 39 2.30 -4.98 10.40
C LYS A 39 2.35 -3.82 9.41
N LEU A 40 2.15 -4.13 8.13
CA LEU A 40 2.18 -3.19 7.03
C LEU A 40 1.25 -3.67 5.91
N ILE A 41 0.46 -2.74 5.37
CA ILE A 41 -0.43 -2.96 4.23
C ILE A 41 0.09 -2.12 3.06
N ILE A 42 0.26 -2.75 1.90
CA ILE A 42 0.76 -2.09 0.69
C ILE A 42 -0.40 -1.73 -0.24
N ALA A 43 -0.55 -0.43 -0.52
CA ALA A 43 -1.48 0.12 -1.50
C ALA A 43 -0.72 0.50 -2.78
N GLY A 44 -0.46 -0.47 -3.64
CA GLY A 44 0.32 -0.29 -4.86
C GLY A 44 -0.02 -1.33 -5.92
N VAL A 45 0.00 -0.93 -7.18
CA VAL A 45 -0.43 -1.77 -8.31
C VAL A 45 0.45 -1.49 -9.54
N SER A 46 0.84 -2.56 -10.23
CA SER A 46 1.55 -2.46 -11.52
C SER A 46 0.57 -2.45 -12.70
N CYS A 47 -0.51 -3.22 -12.61
CA CYS A 47 -1.50 -3.38 -13.68
C CYS A 47 -2.91 -3.37 -13.08
N TYR A 48 -3.41 -2.18 -12.78
CA TYR A 48 -4.78 -1.97 -12.33
C TYR A 48 -5.27 -0.63 -12.90
N SER A 49 -6.42 -0.65 -13.56
CA SER A 49 -6.92 0.51 -14.32
C SER A 49 -7.78 1.46 -13.50
N ARG A 50 -8.10 1.10 -12.25
CA ARG A 50 -8.95 1.88 -11.36
C ARG A 50 -8.14 2.55 -10.27
N ASN A 51 -8.71 3.59 -9.68
CA ASN A 51 -8.12 4.27 -8.55
C ASN A 51 -8.26 3.36 -7.32
N LEU A 52 -7.25 3.39 -6.44
CA LEU A 52 -7.32 2.68 -5.16
C LEU A 52 -8.15 3.49 -4.17
N ASP A 53 -8.98 2.80 -3.40
CA ASP A 53 -9.67 3.39 -2.25
C ASP A 53 -8.72 3.49 -1.05
N TYR A 54 -7.95 4.57 -1.00
CA TYR A 54 -7.00 4.83 0.09
C TYR A 54 -7.68 5.02 1.44
N ALA A 55 -8.91 5.54 1.47
CA ALA A 55 -9.66 5.74 2.70
C ALA A 55 -10.06 4.39 3.32
N ARG A 56 -10.57 3.46 2.51
CA ARG A 56 -10.91 2.11 2.97
C ARG A 56 -9.67 1.34 3.42
N MET A 57 -8.56 1.43 2.68
CA MET A 57 -7.31 0.78 3.08
C MET A 57 -6.74 1.38 4.37
N ARG A 58 -6.93 2.68 4.58
CA ARG A 58 -6.51 3.34 5.82
C ARG A 58 -7.30 2.84 7.03
N GLN A 59 -8.62 2.71 6.91
CA GLN A 59 -9.45 2.15 7.96
C GLN A 59 -8.96 0.74 8.35
N ILE A 60 -8.72 -0.11 7.35
CA ILE A 60 -8.26 -1.49 7.58
C ILE A 60 -6.87 -1.50 8.25
N ALA A 61 -5.98 -0.58 7.88
CA ALA A 61 -4.67 -0.46 8.51
C ALA A 61 -4.80 -0.04 9.98
N ASP A 62 -5.59 0.99 10.28
CA ASP A 62 -5.81 1.47 11.65
C ASP A 62 -6.50 0.41 12.53
N ASP A 63 -7.49 -0.33 12.00
CA ASP A 63 -8.19 -1.41 12.72
C ASP A 63 -7.24 -2.53 13.16
N ASN A 64 -6.15 -2.75 12.42
CA ASN A 64 -5.16 -3.78 12.71
C ASN A 64 -3.88 -3.23 13.35
N GLY A 65 -3.81 -1.92 13.61
CA GLY A 65 -2.60 -1.25 14.08
C GLY A 65 -1.43 -1.33 13.08
N ALA A 66 -1.70 -1.50 11.80
CA ALA A 66 -0.71 -1.63 10.73
C ALA A 66 -0.33 -0.26 10.15
N TYR A 67 0.86 -0.17 9.55
CA TYR A 67 1.22 0.96 8.70
C TYR A 67 0.61 0.84 7.31
N LEU A 68 0.19 1.97 6.73
CA LEU A 68 -0.22 2.04 5.34
C LEU A 68 0.93 2.59 4.48
N MET A 69 1.44 1.75 3.56
CA MET A 69 2.45 2.11 2.58
C MET A 69 1.85 2.15 1.18
N SER A 70 1.90 3.29 0.49
CA SER A 70 1.48 3.38 -0.91
C SER A 70 2.65 3.32 -1.87
N ASP A 71 2.60 2.44 -2.86
CA ASP A 71 3.51 2.49 -4.01
C ASP A 71 2.80 3.14 -5.19
N MET A 72 3.18 4.37 -5.50
CA MET A 72 2.58 5.16 -6.58
C MET A 72 3.43 5.16 -7.86
N ALA A 73 4.35 4.21 -8.04
CA ALA A 73 5.29 4.20 -9.16
C ALA A 73 4.64 4.41 -10.54
N HIS A 74 3.48 3.80 -10.81
CA HIS A 74 2.77 3.93 -12.08
C HIS A 74 1.99 5.23 -12.22
N ILE A 75 1.53 5.83 -11.13
CA ILE A 75 0.64 7.01 -11.13
C ILE A 75 1.31 8.29 -10.66
N SER A 76 2.60 8.27 -10.33
CA SER A 76 3.31 9.40 -9.71
C SER A 76 3.25 10.69 -10.50
N GLY A 77 3.32 10.64 -11.83
CA GLY A 77 3.13 11.82 -12.68
C GLY A 77 1.69 12.33 -12.69
N LEU A 78 0.71 11.43 -12.61
CA LEU A 78 -0.72 11.78 -12.56
C LEU A 78 -1.09 12.41 -11.20
N VAL A 79 -0.53 11.88 -10.12
CA VAL A 79 -0.66 12.44 -8.77
C VAL A 79 -0.02 13.83 -8.72
N ALA A 80 1.19 13.99 -9.27
CA ALA A 80 1.87 15.28 -9.34
C ALA A 80 1.10 16.33 -10.17
N ALA A 81 0.38 15.90 -11.21
CA ALA A 81 -0.48 16.75 -12.01
C ALA A 81 -1.87 17.02 -11.39
N GLY A 82 -2.22 16.36 -10.28
CA GLY A 82 -3.51 16.52 -9.60
C GLY A 82 -4.72 15.93 -10.34
N VAL A 83 -4.51 15.03 -11.31
CA VAL A 83 -5.59 14.43 -12.12
C VAL A 83 -6.16 13.13 -11.53
N VAL A 84 -5.48 12.57 -10.54
CA VAL A 84 -5.93 11.38 -9.77
C VAL A 84 -5.83 11.66 -8.28
N PRO A 85 -6.60 10.94 -7.43
CA PRO A 85 -6.52 11.05 -5.98
C PRO A 85 -5.11 10.83 -5.47
N SER A 86 -4.72 11.64 -4.50
CA SER A 86 -3.39 11.62 -3.92
C SER A 86 -3.30 10.60 -2.76
N PRO A 87 -2.31 9.68 -2.75
CA PRO A 87 -2.12 8.75 -1.63
C PRO A 87 -1.60 9.45 -0.36
N PHE A 88 -1.06 10.66 -0.47
CA PHE A 88 -0.45 11.40 0.65
C PHE A 88 -1.42 11.79 1.76
N GLU A 89 -2.72 11.82 1.47
CA GLU A 89 -3.75 12.14 2.47
C GLU A 89 -3.87 11.04 3.54
N TYR A 90 -3.78 9.77 3.13
CA TYR A 90 -4.09 8.62 3.97
C TYR A 90 -2.83 7.84 4.41
N SER A 91 -1.82 7.78 3.56
CA SER A 91 -0.67 6.90 3.76
C SER A 91 0.34 7.46 4.76
N ASP A 92 1.01 6.55 5.46
CA ASP A 92 2.09 6.86 6.39
C ASP A 92 3.42 6.96 5.64
N VAL A 93 3.61 6.05 4.67
CA VAL A 93 4.77 5.99 3.77
C VAL A 93 4.29 5.96 2.32
N VAL A 94 4.97 6.69 1.43
CA VAL A 94 4.71 6.65 -0.01
C VAL A 94 6.04 6.40 -0.74
N SER A 95 6.11 5.32 -1.49
CA SER A 95 7.24 5.03 -2.39
C SER A 95 6.85 5.32 -3.84
N THR A 96 7.85 5.68 -4.65
CA THR A 96 7.65 5.84 -6.10
C THR A 96 8.94 5.64 -6.88
N THR A 97 8.80 5.22 -8.13
CA THR A 97 9.85 5.38 -9.14
C THR A 97 9.75 6.73 -9.84
N THR A 98 10.87 7.30 -10.26
CA THR A 98 10.89 8.61 -10.94
C THR A 98 10.78 8.52 -12.47
N HIS A 99 10.96 7.35 -13.07
CA HIS A 99 11.11 7.19 -14.53
C HIS A 99 9.84 6.83 -15.31
N LYS A 100 8.72 6.54 -14.63
CA LYS A 100 7.45 6.15 -15.29
C LYS A 100 6.66 7.40 -15.70
N THR A 101 5.44 7.56 -15.20
CA THR A 101 4.58 8.71 -15.52
C THR A 101 5.19 10.04 -15.05
N LEU A 102 6.09 10.03 -14.07
CA LEU A 102 6.86 11.20 -13.64
C LEU A 102 7.98 11.62 -14.62
N ARG A 103 8.33 10.77 -15.59
CA ARG A 103 9.21 11.07 -16.73
C ARG A 103 10.62 11.61 -16.39
N GLY A 104 11.17 11.21 -15.25
CA GLY A 104 12.54 11.52 -14.83
C GLY A 104 13.55 10.40 -15.14
N CYS A 105 14.76 10.51 -14.60
CA CYS A 105 15.79 9.48 -14.68
C CYS A 105 15.41 8.24 -13.86
N ARG A 106 16.07 7.09 -14.08
CA ARG A 106 15.88 5.88 -13.27
C ARG A 106 16.35 6.11 -11.82
N SER A 107 15.40 6.31 -10.92
CA SER A 107 15.61 6.41 -9.48
C SER A 107 14.31 6.06 -8.73
N GLY A 108 14.39 6.06 -7.40
CA GLY A 108 13.27 5.89 -6.48
C GLY A 108 13.25 6.98 -5.40
N MET A 109 12.07 7.27 -4.87
CA MET A 109 11.87 8.20 -3.76
C MET A 109 11.01 7.54 -2.70
N ILE A 110 11.28 7.87 -1.43
CA ILE A 110 10.52 7.44 -0.28
C ILE A 110 10.10 8.70 0.49
N PHE A 111 8.79 8.89 0.60
CA PHE A 111 8.18 9.92 1.43
C PHE A 111 7.64 9.27 2.69
N TYR A 112 7.77 9.95 3.83
CA TYR A 112 7.23 9.50 5.10
C TYR A 112 6.63 10.69 5.84
N ARG A 113 5.57 10.44 6.62
CA ARG A 113 4.96 11.45 7.47
C ARG A 113 5.91 11.78 8.63
N LYS A 114 6.12 13.07 8.89
CA LYS A 114 6.89 13.57 10.04
C LYS A 114 5.92 14.25 11.02
N GLY A 115 5.93 13.85 12.30
CA GLY A 115 4.96 14.29 13.31
C GLY A 115 5.00 13.39 14.55
N GLU A 116 3.92 13.37 15.34
CA GLU A 116 3.80 12.47 16.50
C GLU A 116 4.09 11.02 16.10
N GLU A 117 5.03 10.39 16.80
CA GLU A 117 5.37 9.00 16.55
C GLU A 117 4.19 8.10 16.93
N LYS A 118 3.64 7.37 15.96
CA LYS A 118 3.01 6.10 16.26
C LYS A 118 4.12 5.16 16.72
N ILE A 119 4.41 5.14 18.02
CA ILE A 119 5.36 4.16 18.59
C ILE A 119 4.73 2.80 18.37
N PHE A 120 5.26 2.09 17.39
CA PHE A 120 4.91 0.71 17.12
C PHE A 120 5.64 -0.15 18.15
N ASP A 121 4.89 -0.77 19.06
CA ASP A 121 5.48 -1.64 20.07
C ASP A 121 5.92 -2.97 19.44
N TRP A 122 7.19 -3.01 19.05
CA TRP A 122 7.87 -4.19 18.52
C TRP A 122 7.97 -5.33 19.55
N ALA A 123 7.85 -5.05 20.85
CA ALA A 123 7.87 -6.09 21.89
C ALA A 123 6.52 -6.83 21.98
N ALA A 124 5.41 -6.17 21.66
CA ALA A 124 4.07 -6.76 21.68
C ALA A 124 3.75 -7.67 20.47
N SER A 125 4.57 -7.66 19.41
CA SER A 125 4.27 -8.39 18.16
C SER A 125 4.58 -9.89 18.18
N GLY A 126 5.09 -10.43 19.29
CA GLY A 126 5.54 -11.83 19.37
C GLY A 126 6.79 -12.11 18.52
N PRO A 127 7.45 -13.27 18.71
CA PRO A 127 8.63 -13.62 17.93
C PRO A 127 8.28 -13.77 16.45
N ILE A 128 9.13 -13.21 15.61
CA ILE A 128 9.13 -13.44 14.16
C ILE A 128 9.77 -14.81 13.94
N VAL A 129 9.00 -15.88 14.15
CA VAL A 129 9.40 -17.28 13.85
C VAL A 129 8.80 -17.74 12.54
#